data_AF-A0A962QTU9-F1
#
_entry.id   AF-A0A962QTU9-F1
#
_cell.length_a   1.000
_cell.length_b   1.000
_cell.length_c   1.000
_cell.angle_alpha   90.00
_cell.angle_beta   90.00
_cell.angle_gamma   90.00
#
_symmetry.space_group_name_H-M   'P 1'
#
loop_
_entity.id
_entity.type
_entity.pdbx_description
1 polymer ?
#
loop_
_entity_poly.entity_id
_entity_poly.type
_entity_poly.pdbx_seq_one_letter_code
_entity_poly.pdbx_strand_id
1 'polypeptide(L)'
;VFDAPGKTFRDDLYPAYKAHRPPMPDELRMQIEPTLDIIRAMGLPLLIVDGVEADDVIGTLARQATEQGVETLVSTGDKDMAQLVNAHVTLINTMTDTLMDQDGVMDKFGVRPDQIIDYLALTGDSVDNIPGVPKCGPKTAAKWLGEFDTLDALMARADEVKGKIGESLRASLDMLPLSRTLTTIKTDVPLDLGPAELMPHEGDRAALRRHYERIESRRLLASLDDEAAAPAEDPPPAAVDAAYETVLDQDGFDRWLKTLRHASLISVDTETTSLDEMRAELVGISFSVEAGRAAYVPLAHDYPGVPDQLDRDMVLGALKPLLEDPKRLKVGQNLKYDMSVLANHGITLRGIAFDTMLESYVLNAGGGRHDMDSLAERHLGHKTIHFEDIAGKGAKQLTFDQIPLEQAGPYAAEDADITLKLHQVLWPQLEQIASLRDVLTEIEVPLLSVLSRIERTGVRLDGAMLARQSTQLATKMHKLEQQAYGIAGHNFNMGSPKQIGQIFFEELKLPVISKTPKGAPSTAESVLQELAEQGHELPQVILEHRGLAKLKSTYTDKLPELVNAETGRLHTSYHQAVAATGRLSSSDPNLQN
;
A
#
# COMPACT_ATOMS: atom_id res chain seq x y z
N VAL A 1 -8.28 15.77 21.83
CA VAL A 1 -9.53 16.35 22.38
C VAL A 1 -10.65 15.34 22.12
N PHE A 2 -11.55 15.10 23.06
CA PHE A 2 -12.72 14.20 22.90
C PHE A 2 -14.00 14.89 23.38
N ASP A 3 -15.14 14.49 22.82
CA ASP A 3 -16.46 14.91 23.31
C ASP A 3 -16.72 14.37 24.71
N ALA A 4 -17.28 15.22 25.57
CA ALA A 4 -17.80 14.81 26.86
C ALA A 4 -19.13 14.05 26.72
N PRO A 5 -19.41 13.05 27.58
CA PRO A 5 -20.72 12.43 27.62
C PRO A 5 -21.75 13.44 28.13
N GLY A 6 -22.84 13.64 27.39
CA GLY A 6 -23.96 14.46 27.84
C GLY A 6 -24.52 15.35 26.74
N LYS A 7 -25.28 16.35 27.18
CA LYS A 7 -25.80 17.40 26.31
C LYS A 7 -24.81 18.55 26.20
N THR A 8 -24.87 19.24 25.08
CA THR A 8 -24.10 20.44 24.78
C THR A 8 -25.02 21.66 24.82
N PHE A 9 -24.45 22.85 24.77
CA PHE A 9 -25.24 24.08 24.64
C PHE A 9 -26.09 24.11 23.35
N ARG A 10 -25.70 23.38 22.29
CA ARG A 10 -26.47 23.29 21.04
C ARG A 10 -27.79 22.53 21.23
N ASP A 11 -27.79 21.50 22.09
CA ASP A 11 -29.01 20.76 22.45
C ASP A 11 -30.04 21.64 23.18
N ASP A 12 -29.56 22.57 24.02
CA ASP A 12 -30.42 23.51 24.73
C ASP A 12 -30.96 24.61 23.80
N LEU A 13 -30.16 25.05 22.82
CA LEU A 13 -30.57 26.03 21.81
C LEU A 13 -31.56 25.47 20.79
N TYR A 14 -31.37 24.22 20.36
CA TYR A 14 -32.20 23.59 19.36
C TYR A 14 -32.44 22.10 19.69
N PRO A 15 -33.58 21.75 20.33
CA PRO A 15 -33.86 20.37 20.77
C PRO A 15 -33.87 19.30 19.66
N ALA A 16 -33.96 19.70 18.39
CA ALA A 16 -33.92 18.78 17.27
C ALA A 16 -32.49 18.57 16.71
N TYR A 17 -31.49 19.31 17.21
CA TYR A 17 -30.08 19.14 16.87
C TYR A 17 -29.62 17.71 17.16
N LYS A 18 -29.04 17.03 16.16
CA LYS A 18 -28.57 15.62 16.24
C LYS A 18 -29.62 14.60 16.75
N ALA A 19 -30.89 14.98 16.92
CA ALA A 19 -31.91 14.18 17.60
C ALA A 19 -32.30 12.89 16.86
N HIS A 20 -32.03 12.82 15.56
CA HIS A 20 -32.28 11.65 14.72
C HIS A 20 -31.06 10.71 14.61
N ARG A 21 -29.90 11.10 15.17
CA ARG A 21 -28.72 10.24 15.18
C ARG A 21 -29.00 9.02 16.08
N PRO A 22 -28.73 7.79 15.61
CA PRO A 22 -28.82 6.63 16.48
C PRO A 22 -27.82 6.78 17.64
N PRO A 23 -28.11 6.20 18.82
CA PRO A 23 -27.13 6.16 19.89
C PRO A 23 -25.86 5.47 19.41
N MET A 24 -24.72 5.86 19.98
CA MET A 24 -23.44 5.22 19.69
C MET A 24 -23.55 3.70 19.88
N PRO A 25 -23.13 2.89 18.90
CA PRO A 25 -23.16 1.43 19.03
C PRO A 25 -22.43 0.97 20.29
N ASP A 26 -22.98 -0.02 21.00
CA ASP A 26 -22.40 -0.52 22.25
C ASP A 26 -20.95 -1.02 22.06
N GLU A 27 -20.67 -1.64 20.92
CA GLU A 27 -19.34 -2.10 20.51
C GLU A 27 -18.34 -0.96 20.34
N LEU A 28 -18.80 0.23 19.90
CA LEU A 28 -17.95 1.42 19.79
C LEU A 28 -17.78 2.09 21.16
N ARG A 29 -18.87 2.18 21.95
CA ARG A 29 -18.84 2.79 23.29
C ARG A 29 -17.83 2.10 24.21
N MET A 30 -17.73 0.76 24.15
CA MET A 30 -16.77 0.02 24.97
C MET A 30 -15.30 0.23 24.59
N GLN A 31 -15.01 0.83 23.43
CA GLN A 31 -13.66 1.12 22.95
C GLN A 31 -13.15 2.51 23.37
N ILE A 32 -14.04 3.42 23.79
CA ILE A 32 -13.68 4.79 24.15
C ILE A 32 -12.72 4.81 25.35
N GLU A 33 -13.11 4.24 26.49
CA GLU A 33 -12.26 4.30 27.69
C GLU A 33 -10.88 3.66 27.48
N PRO A 34 -10.75 2.46 26.86
CA PRO A 34 -9.45 1.91 26.51
C PRO A 34 -8.60 2.83 25.62
N THR A 35 -9.23 3.57 24.70
CA THR A 35 -8.54 4.52 23.83
C THR A 35 -8.02 5.71 24.63
N LEU A 36 -8.84 6.26 25.54
CA LEU A 36 -8.42 7.37 26.41
C LEU A 36 -7.26 6.94 27.32
N ASP A 37 -7.32 5.73 27.88
CA ASP A 37 -6.25 5.17 28.71
C ASP A 37 -4.94 5.01 27.94
N ILE A 38 -5.00 4.53 26.69
CA ILE A 38 -3.83 4.43 25.83
C ILE A 38 -3.24 5.82 25.55
N ILE A 39 -4.06 6.81 25.21
CA ILE A 39 -3.58 8.18 24.92
C ILE A 39 -2.91 8.81 26.13
N ARG A 40 -3.50 8.64 27.33
CA ARG A 40 -2.89 9.07 28.59
C ARG A 40 -1.54 8.37 28.82
N ALA A 41 -1.50 7.05 28.60
CA ALA A 41 -0.29 6.26 28.75
C ALA A 41 0.79 6.60 27.70
N MET A 42 0.42 7.14 26.53
CA MET A 42 1.38 7.67 25.53
C MET A 42 2.04 8.98 25.99
N GLY A 43 1.60 9.57 27.11
CA GLY A 43 2.12 10.86 27.58
C GLY A 43 1.54 12.06 26.84
N LEU A 44 0.42 11.88 26.12
CA LEU A 44 -0.22 12.95 25.36
C LEU A 44 -1.27 13.67 26.24
N PRO A 45 -1.29 15.01 26.25
CA PRO A 45 -2.36 15.77 26.88
C PRO A 45 -3.74 15.40 26.30
N LEU A 46 -4.69 15.13 27.20
CA LEU A 46 -6.06 14.73 26.85
C LEU A 46 -7.05 15.73 27.46
N LEU A 47 -7.85 16.38 26.61
CA LEU A 47 -8.92 17.28 27.06
C LEU A 47 -10.29 16.69 26.74
N ILE A 48 -11.16 16.72 27.76
CA ILE A 48 -12.59 16.39 27.70
C ILE A 48 -13.30 17.48 28.51
N VAL A 49 -14.15 18.27 27.88
CA VAL A 49 -14.79 19.44 28.51
C VAL A 49 -16.31 19.30 28.41
N ASP A 50 -16.97 19.32 29.56
CA ASP A 50 -18.43 19.14 29.64
C ASP A 50 -19.19 20.33 29.03
N GLY A 51 -20.34 20.04 28.40
CA GLY A 51 -21.28 21.05 27.90
C GLY A 51 -20.92 21.68 26.55
N VAL A 52 -19.82 21.25 25.91
CA VAL A 52 -19.36 21.70 24.59
C VAL A 52 -18.92 20.51 23.75
N GLU A 53 -18.74 20.70 22.44
CA GLU A 53 -18.20 19.68 21.54
C GLU A 53 -16.67 19.78 21.47
N ALA A 54 -16.00 18.69 21.09
CA ALA A 54 -14.55 18.67 20.89
C ALA A 54 -14.08 19.76 19.92
N ASP A 55 -14.91 20.04 18.92
CA ASP A 55 -14.77 21.10 17.94
C ASP A 55 -14.59 22.49 18.57
N ASP A 56 -15.36 22.79 19.62
CA ASP A 56 -15.30 24.07 20.34
C ASP A 56 -14.01 24.20 21.16
N VAL A 57 -13.54 23.09 21.74
CA VAL A 57 -12.26 23.05 22.46
C VAL A 57 -11.10 23.25 21.49
N ILE A 58 -11.12 22.58 20.33
CA ILE A 58 -10.12 22.76 19.26
C ILE A 58 -10.15 24.19 18.74
N GLY A 59 -11.33 24.75 18.46
CA GLY A 59 -11.47 26.13 18.00
C GLY A 59 -10.94 27.16 18.99
N THR A 60 -11.18 26.93 20.28
CA THR A 60 -10.62 27.78 21.35
C THR A 60 -9.09 27.71 21.39
N LEU A 61 -8.51 26.51 21.33
CA LEU A 61 -7.05 26.33 21.32
C LEU A 61 -6.42 26.92 20.06
N ALA A 62 -7.02 26.73 18.88
CA ALA A 62 -6.53 27.28 17.62
C ALA A 62 -6.54 28.82 17.62
N ARG A 63 -7.58 29.45 18.17
CA ARG A 63 -7.62 30.91 18.35
C ARG A 63 -6.53 31.37 19.30
N GLN A 64 -6.40 30.74 20.47
CA GLN A 64 -5.38 31.10 21.45
C GLN A 64 -3.96 30.93 20.89
N ALA A 65 -3.72 29.88 20.10
CA ALA A 65 -2.43 29.62 19.44
C ALA A 65 -2.14 30.69 18.37
N THR A 66 -3.14 31.08 17.58
CA THR A 66 -3.05 32.19 16.61
C THR A 66 -2.69 33.50 17.30
N GLU A 67 -3.33 33.83 18.43
CA GLU A 67 -3.05 35.04 19.23
C GLU A 67 -1.61 35.03 19.81
N GLN A 68 -1.03 33.86 19.98
CA GLN A 68 0.35 33.64 20.43
C GLN A 68 1.36 33.51 19.27
N GLY A 69 0.91 33.52 18.02
CA GLY A 69 1.75 33.34 16.83
C GLY A 69 2.29 31.91 16.65
N VAL A 70 1.56 30.91 17.15
CA VAL A 70 1.92 29.50 17.07
C VAL A 70 1.23 28.86 15.86
N GLU A 71 2.03 28.30 14.95
CA GLU A 71 1.54 27.50 13.83
C GLU A 71 0.81 26.25 14.33
N THR A 72 -0.44 26.08 13.90
CA THR A 72 -1.36 25.05 14.36
C THR A 72 -1.84 24.21 13.18
N LEU A 73 -1.61 22.90 13.28
CA LEU A 73 -2.11 21.91 12.34
C LEU A 73 -3.26 21.12 12.97
N VAL A 74 -4.47 21.24 12.41
CA VAL A 74 -5.64 20.51 12.89
C VAL A 74 -5.88 19.28 12.00
N SER A 75 -5.74 18.09 12.56
CA SER A 75 -6.04 16.84 11.86
C SER A 75 -7.53 16.55 11.93
N THR A 76 -8.25 16.73 10.82
CA THR A 76 -9.71 16.57 10.76
C THR A 76 -10.21 16.27 9.35
N GLY A 77 -11.28 15.47 9.27
CA GLY A 77 -12.07 15.28 8.06
C GLY A 77 -13.31 16.17 8.01
N ASP A 78 -13.62 16.87 9.11
CA ASP A 78 -14.82 17.69 9.22
C ASP A 78 -14.65 19.00 8.43
N LYS A 79 -15.67 19.31 7.63
CA LYS A 79 -15.73 20.54 6.84
C LYS A 79 -15.93 21.77 7.73
N ASP A 80 -16.54 21.61 8.90
CA ASP A 80 -16.91 22.73 9.77
C ASP A 80 -15.67 23.41 10.35
N MET A 81 -14.58 22.66 10.51
CA MET A 81 -13.25 23.16 10.92
C MET A 81 -12.66 24.18 9.94
N ALA A 82 -13.14 24.24 8.69
CA ALA A 82 -12.65 25.20 7.70
C ALA A 82 -12.86 26.67 8.14
N GLN A 83 -13.80 26.92 9.07
CA GLN A 83 -14.01 28.26 9.64
C GLN A 83 -12.85 28.75 10.54
N LEU A 84 -11.97 27.84 10.98
CA LEU A 84 -10.83 28.17 11.85
C LEU A 84 -9.55 28.51 11.07
N VAL A 85 -9.52 28.20 9.77
CA VAL A 85 -8.34 28.38 8.91
C VAL A 85 -7.97 29.86 8.80
N ASN A 86 -6.70 30.17 9.07
CA ASN A 86 -6.17 31.52 9.02
C ASN A 86 -4.66 31.47 8.67
N ALA A 87 -3.91 32.55 8.93
CA ALA A 87 -2.48 32.61 8.61
C ALA A 87 -1.61 31.61 9.41
N HIS A 88 -2.09 31.17 10.57
CA HIS A 88 -1.40 30.27 11.50
C HIS A 88 -2.11 28.92 11.67
N VAL A 89 -3.29 28.71 11.06
CA VAL A 89 -4.10 27.49 11.24
C VAL A 89 -4.32 26.82 9.89
N THR A 90 -3.83 25.58 9.76
CA THR A 90 -3.98 24.72 8.58
C THR A 90 -4.71 23.43 8.96
N LEU A 91 -5.54 22.88 8.07
CA LEU A 91 -6.17 21.57 8.27
C LEU A 91 -5.43 20.48 7.49
N ILE A 92 -5.37 19.27 8.05
CA ILE A 92 -4.92 18.06 7.36
C ILE A 92 -5.98 16.97 7.46
N ASN A 93 -6.33 16.35 6.34
CA ASN A 93 -7.10 15.12 6.31
C ASN A 93 -6.15 13.95 6.01
N THR A 94 -5.78 13.18 7.03
CA THR A 94 -4.85 12.05 6.93
C THR A 94 -5.41 10.84 6.17
N MET A 95 -6.73 10.79 5.93
CA MET A 95 -7.35 9.74 5.11
C MET A 95 -7.18 9.99 3.60
N THR A 96 -7.07 11.26 3.20
CA THR A 96 -6.92 11.65 1.79
C THR A 96 -5.60 12.37 1.51
N ASP A 97 -4.73 12.47 2.52
CA ASP A 97 -3.46 13.21 2.50
C ASP A 97 -3.61 14.63 1.93
N THR A 98 -4.66 15.33 2.35
CA THR A 98 -5.01 16.65 1.81
C THR A 98 -4.77 17.73 2.86
N LEU A 99 -3.90 18.68 2.53
CA LEU A 99 -3.71 19.91 3.31
C LEU A 99 -4.67 21.01 2.82
N MET A 100 -5.18 21.80 3.76
CA MET A 100 -6.12 22.87 3.47
C MET A 100 -5.74 24.13 4.26
N ASP A 101 -5.09 25.04 3.55
CA ASP A 101 -4.85 26.42 3.95
C ASP A 101 -5.97 27.34 3.42
N GLN A 102 -5.81 28.65 3.51
CA GLN A 102 -6.82 29.63 3.09
C GLN A 102 -7.19 29.48 1.61
N ASP A 103 -6.21 29.25 0.74
CA ASP A 103 -6.42 29.04 -0.69
C ASP A 103 -7.13 27.70 -0.94
N GLY A 104 -6.75 26.65 -0.20
CA GLY A 104 -7.42 25.35 -0.24
C GLY A 104 -8.89 25.41 0.20
N VAL A 105 -9.23 26.25 1.19
CA VAL A 105 -10.63 26.51 1.58
C VAL A 105 -11.40 27.16 0.43
N MET A 106 -10.82 28.20 -0.18
CA MET A 106 -11.42 28.89 -1.31
C MET A 106 -11.63 27.96 -2.51
N ASP A 107 -10.63 27.15 -2.86
CA ASP A 107 -10.71 26.20 -3.97
C ASP A 107 -11.77 25.11 -3.74
N LYS A 108 -11.91 24.63 -2.51
CA LYS A 108 -12.84 23.55 -2.17
C LYS A 108 -14.29 24.04 -2.03
N PHE A 109 -14.51 25.14 -1.32
CA PHE A 109 -15.85 25.60 -0.96
C PHE A 109 -16.34 26.78 -1.81
N GLY A 110 -15.44 27.47 -2.51
CA GLY A 110 -15.75 28.67 -3.28
C GLY A 110 -16.00 29.90 -2.40
N VAL A 111 -15.62 29.85 -1.12
CA VAL A 111 -15.76 30.92 -0.13
C VAL A 111 -14.51 30.99 0.74
N ARG A 112 -14.26 32.14 1.34
CA ARG A 112 -13.13 32.34 2.28
C ARG A 112 -13.41 31.70 3.64
N PRO A 113 -12.39 31.41 4.47
CA PRO A 113 -12.58 30.88 5.82
C PRO A 113 -13.56 31.69 6.69
N ASP A 114 -13.51 33.03 6.63
CA ASP A 114 -14.41 33.93 7.37
C ASP A 114 -15.88 33.83 6.93
N GLN A 115 -16.15 33.23 5.77
CA GLN A 115 -17.48 33.03 5.21
C GLN A 115 -18.01 31.60 5.41
N ILE A 116 -17.21 30.67 5.94
CA ILE A 116 -17.60 29.26 6.08
C ILE A 116 -18.83 29.09 6.97
N ILE A 117 -18.91 29.86 8.07
CA ILE A 117 -20.07 29.82 8.98
C ILE A 117 -21.35 30.17 8.22
N ASP A 118 -21.34 31.28 7.48
CA ASP A 118 -22.48 31.73 6.69
C ASP A 118 -22.83 30.74 5.57
N TYR A 119 -21.81 30.15 4.95
CA TYR A 119 -21.97 29.13 3.92
C TYR A 119 -22.70 27.90 4.48
N LEU A 120 -22.27 27.39 5.64
CA LEU A 120 -22.89 26.24 6.30
C LEU A 120 -24.31 26.55 6.77
N ALA A 121 -24.55 27.75 7.32
CA ALA A 121 -25.89 28.19 7.71
C ALA A 121 -26.87 28.24 6.52
N LEU A 122 -26.39 28.65 5.35
CA LEU A 122 -27.18 28.70 4.13
C LEU A 122 -27.48 27.30 3.56
N THR A 123 -26.51 26.40 3.57
CA THR A 123 -26.70 25.04 3.05
C THR A 123 -27.46 24.13 4.02
N GLY A 124 -27.32 24.39 5.32
CA GLY A 124 -27.75 23.50 6.39
C GLY A 124 -26.90 22.21 6.47
N ASP A 125 -27.22 21.39 7.45
CA ASP A 125 -26.65 20.06 7.61
C ASP A 125 -27.72 19.05 8.01
N SER A 126 -28.05 18.12 7.11
CA SER A 126 -29.05 17.10 7.40
C SER A 126 -28.60 16.09 8.46
N VAL A 127 -27.30 15.84 8.61
CA VAL A 127 -26.73 14.87 9.57
C VAL A 127 -26.86 15.39 11.00
N ASP A 128 -26.73 16.71 11.17
CA ASP A 128 -26.92 17.38 12.46
C ASP A 128 -28.31 17.97 12.65
N ASN A 129 -29.16 17.80 11.64
CA ASN A 129 -30.48 18.40 11.58
C ASN A 129 -30.42 19.94 11.71
N ILE A 130 -29.34 20.56 11.22
CA ILE A 130 -29.22 22.01 11.13
C ILE A 130 -30.02 22.48 9.91
N PRO A 131 -31.08 23.27 10.10
CA PRO A 131 -31.89 23.75 9.00
C PRO A 131 -31.12 24.73 8.09
N GLY A 132 -31.25 24.56 6.78
CA GLY A 132 -30.69 25.48 5.77
C GLY A 132 -31.77 26.16 4.94
N VAL A 133 -31.37 26.96 3.94
CA VAL A 133 -32.32 27.49 2.96
C VAL A 133 -32.71 26.38 1.99
N PRO A 134 -34.00 26.03 1.85
CA PRO A 134 -34.43 25.01 0.91
C PRO A 134 -33.94 25.30 -0.51
N LYS A 135 -33.35 24.30 -1.16
CA LYS A 135 -32.77 24.38 -2.52
C LYS A 135 -31.50 25.25 -2.63
N CYS A 136 -30.98 25.77 -1.51
CA CYS A 136 -29.66 26.39 -1.48
C CYS A 136 -28.59 25.31 -1.28
N GLY A 137 -27.93 24.92 -2.36
CA GLY A 137 -26.77 24.04 -2.29
C GLY A 137 -25.44 24.82 -2.25
N PRO A 138 -24.31 24.11 -2.14
CA PRO A 138 -22.94 24.67 -2.12
C PRO A 138 -22.69 25.82 -3.10
N LYS A 139 -23.01 25.60 -4.38
CA LYS A 139 -22.76 26.60 -5.43
C LYS A 139 -23.60 27.86 -5.28
N THR A 140 -24.82 27.73 -4.77
CA THR A 140 -25.70 28.87 -4.55
C THR A 140 -25.21 29.68 -3.35
N ALA A 141 -24.88 29.01 -2.24
CA ALA A 141 -24.34 29.65 -1.05
C ALA A 141 -23.05 30.41 -1.37
N ALA A 142 -22.10 29.77 -2.06
CA ALA A 142 -20.85 30.40 -2.49
C ALA A 142 -21.10 31.60 -3.43
N LYS A 143 -22.04 31.48 -4.38
CA LYS A 143 -22.41 32.60 -5.25
C LYS A 143 -22.96 33.78 -4.45
N TRP A 144 -23.88 33.53 -3.52
CA TRP A 144 -24.48 34.60 -2.71
C TRP A 144 -23.45 35.26 -1.81
N LEU A 145 -22.55 34.49 -1.18
CA LEU A 145 -21.49 35.06 -0.35
C LEU A 145 -20.43 35.78 -1.18
N GLY A 146 -20.19 35.37 -2.42
CA GLY A 146 -19.36 36.16 -3.35
C GLY A 146 -19.99 37.49 -3.77
N GLU A 147 -21.33 37.59 -3.81
CA GLU A 147 -22.07 38.79 -4.25
C GLU A 147 -22.41 39.75 -3.10
N PHE A 148 -22.76 39.21 -1.93
CA PHE A 148 -23.24 39.96 -0.77
C PHE A 148 -22.22 40.01 0.38
N ASP A 149 -21.11 39.27 0.28
CA ASP A 149 -19.99 39.15 1.24
C ASP A 149 -20.37 38.48 2.57
N THR A 150 -21.49 38.85 3.21
CA THR A 150 -21.92 38.29 4.50
C THR A 150 -23.39 37.87 4.49
N LEU A 151 -23.76 36.96 5.40
CA LEU A 151 -25.15 36.54 5.59
C LEU A 151 -26.05 37.71 6.01
N ASP A 152 -25.56 38.62 6.86
CA ASP A 152 -26.35 39.78 7.30
C ASP A 152 -26.68 40.71 6.11
N ALA A 153 -25.71 40.93 5.21
CA ALA A 153 -25.93 41.72 3.99
C ALA A 153 -26.90 41.02 3.02
N LEU A 154 -26.81 39.69 2.88
CA LEU A 154 -27.74 38.90 2.09
C LEU A 154 -29.16 38.96 2.66
N MET A 155 -29.31 38.85 3.99
CA MET A 155 -30.61 38.93 4.68
C MET A 155 -31.24 40.31 4.53
N ALA A 156 -30.46 41.39 4.67
CA ALA A 156 -30.93 42.76 4.51
C ALA A 156 -31.38 43.07 3.07
N ARG A 157 -30.79 42.37 2.07
CA ARG A 157 -31.07 42.55 0.63
C ARG A 157 -31.79 41.35 0.01
N ALA A 158 -32.50 40.56 0.82
CA ALA A 158 -33.15 39.31 0.38
C ALA A 158 -34.18 39.52 -0.76
N ASP A 159 -34.73 40.73 -0.88
CA ASP A 159 -35.66 41.12 -1.96
C ASP A 159 -35.01 41.19 -3.34
N GLU A 160 -33.68 41.36 -3.40
CA GLU A 160 -32.91 41.39 -4.65
C GLU A 160 -32.76 39.98 -5.26
N VAL A 161 -32.82 38.94 -4.41
CA VAL A 161 -32.74 37.54 -4.85
C VAL A 161 -34.08 37.11 -5.47
N LYS A 162 -34.10 37.00 -6.80
CA LYS A 162 -35.29 36.65 -7.58
C LYS A 162 -35.48 35.14 -7.76
N GLY A 163 -36.71 34.76 -8.13
CA GLY A 163 -37.09 33.38 -8.45
C GLY A 163 -37.42 32.52 -7.22
N LYS A 164 -37.71 31.24 -7.48
CA LYS A 164 -38.15 30.27 -6.44
C LYS A 164 -37.16 30.09 -5.31
N ILE A 165 -35.86 30.25 -5.58
CA ILE A 165 -34.81 30.13 -4.56
C ILE A 165 -34.75 31.36 -3.65
N GLY A 166 -35.05 32.55 -4.18
CA GLY A 166 -35.20 33.77 -3.38
C GLY A 166 -36.47 33.77 -2.52
N GLU A 167 -37.55 33.13 -2.98
CA GLU A 167 -38.72 32.85 -2.14
C GLU A 167 -38.36 31.93 -0.96
N SER A 168 -37.57 30.88 -1.21
CA SER A 168 -37.07 30.00 -0.15
C SER A 168 -36.15 30.73 0.83
N LEU A 169 -35.27 31.62 0.35
CA LEU A 169 -34.44 32.47 1.22
C LEU A 169 -35.31 33.35 2.14
N ARG A 170 -36.29 34.07 1.57
CA ARG A 170 -37.21 34.94 2.33
C ARG A 170 -38.03 34.16 3.35
N ALA A 171 -38.43 32.93 3.04
CA ALA A 171 -39.15 32.05 3.96
C ALA A 171 -38.26 31.50 5.10
N SER A 172 -36.94 31.53 4.95
CA SER A 172 -35.98 31.01 5.93
C SER A 172 -35.28 32.10 6.77
N LEU A 173 -35.57 33.39 6.55
CA LEU A 173 -34.85 34.51 7.18
C LEU A 173 -34.85 34.45 8.72
N ASP A 174 -35.99 34.14 9.34
CA ASP A 174 -36.11 34.09 10.80
C ASP A 174 -35.29 32.95 11.43
N MET A 175 -35.00 31.92 10.64
CA MET A 175 -34.32 30.71 11.09
C MET A 175 -32.79 30.81 10.91
N LEU A 176 -32.32 31.54 9.90
CA LEU A 176 -30.89 31.64 9.57
C LEU A 176 -29.98 32.09 10.73
N PRO A 177 -30.37 33.03 11.63
CA PRO A 177 -29.58 33.34 12.82
C PRO A 177 -29.34 32.14 13.75
N LEU A 178 -30.35 31.26 13.89
CA LEU A 178 -30.22 30.04 14.67
C LEU A 178 -29.25 29.08 13.98
N SER A 179 -29.37 28.87 12.68
CA SER A 179 -28.45 28.00 11.93
C SER A 179 -27.01 28.49 12.00
N ARG A 180 -26.79 29.80 11.82
CA ARG A 180 -25.48 30.40 11.99
C ARG A 180 -24.92 30.10 13.38
N THR A 181 -25.72 30.27 14.43
CA THR A 181 -25.31 29.97 15.82
C THR A 181 -24.98 28.49 16.02
N LEU A 182 -25.74 27.56 15.41
CA LEU A 182 -25.50 26.12 15.52
C LEU A 182 -24.21 25.71 14.79
N THR A 183 -23.91 26.31 13.63
CA THR A 183 -22.72 26.01 12.82
C THR A 183 -21.45 26.71 13.28
N THR A 184 -21.56 27.78 14.07
CA THR A 184 -20.40 28.48 14.63
C THR A 184 -19.72 27.60 15.67
N ILE A 185 -18.43 27.34 15.47
CA ILE A 185 -17.55 26.75 16.49
C ILE A 185 -17.28 27.81 17.55
N LYS A 186 -17.52 27.45 18.81
CA LYS A 186 -17.27 28.33 19.94
C LYS A 186 -15.77 28.38 20.23
N THR A 187 -15.19 29.58 20.26
CA THR A 187 -13.73 29.77 20.44
C THR A 187 -13.33 30.41 21.78
N ASP A 188 -14.26 30.48 22.73
CA ASP A 188 -14.11 31.09 24.05
C ASP A 188 -14.46 30.12 25.19
N VAL A 189 -14.22 28.82 24.98
CA VAL A 189 -14.39 27.80 26.03
C VAL A 189 -13.38 28.07 27.16
N PRO A 190 -13.79 28.10 28.45
CA PRO A 190 -12.85 28.16 29.55
C PRO A 190 -12.06 26.84 29.61
N LEU A 191 -10.75 26.91 29.35
CA LEU A 191 -9.84 25.77 29.39
C LEU A 191 -8.81 25.95 30.50
N ASP A 192 -8.50 24.86 31.20
CA ASP A 192 -7.48 24.86 32.27
C ASP A 192 -6.04 24.90 31.72
N LEU A 193 -5.86 24.52 30.45
CA LEU A 193 -4.56 24.44 29.78
C LEU A 193 -4.59 25.28 28.50
N GLY A 194 -3.57 26.11 28.30
CA GLY A 194 -3.34 26.82 27.05
C GLY A 194 -2.47 26.03 26.06
N PRO A 195 -2.38 26.48 24.78
CA PRO A 195 -1.60 25.79 23.74
C PRO A 195 -0.15 25.52 24.11
N ALA A 196 0.52 26.48 24.77
CA ALA A 196 1.92 26.33 25.21
C ALA A 196 2.12 25.29 26.32
N GLU A 197 1.07 24.90 27.04
CA GLU A 197 1.09 23.91 28.11
C GLU A 197 0.77 22.49 27.61
N LEU A 198 0.25 22.37 26.38
CA LEU A 198 -0.09 21.09 25.73
C LEU A 198 1.14 20.40 25.15
N MET A 199 2.14 20.18 25.99
CA MET A 199 3.37 19.47 25.63
C MET A 199 3.23 17.98 25.95
N PRO A 200 3.72 17.08 25.07
CA PRO A 200 3.90 15.68 25.42
C PRO A 200 4.80 15.54 26.66
N HIS A 201 4.47 14.60 27.53
CA HIS A 201 5.32 14.16 28.63
C HIS A 201 5.76 12.72 28.42
N GLU A 202 6.63 12.22 29.30
CA GLU A 202 7.09 10.84 29.22
C GLU A 202 5.92 9.86 29.44
N GLY A 203 5.72 8.93 28.49
CA GLY A 203 4.65 7.96 28.54
C GLY A 203 4.88 6.81 29.54
N ASP A 204 3.81 6.25 30.08
CA ASP A 204 3.84 5.06 30.93
C ASP A 204 3.89 3.79 30.06
N ARG A 205 5.11 3.35 29.76
CA ARG A 205 5.38 2.17 28.92
C ARG A 205 4.85 0.87 29.51
N ALA A 206 4.82 0.75 30.85
CA ALA A 206 4.28 -0.43 31.49
C ALA A 206 2.75 -0.50 31.32
N ALA A 207 2.08 0.65 31.45
CA ALA A 207 0.66 0.76 31.12
C ALA A 207 0.41 0.48 29.63
N LEU A 208 1.18 1.09 28.72
CA LEU A 208 1.04 0.87 27.27
C LEU A 208 1.18 -0.62 26.91
N ARG A 209 2.21 -1.30 27.44
CA ARG A 209 2.40 -2.73 27.21
C ARG A 209 1.18 -3.54 27.65
N ARG A 210 0.67 -3.28 28.86
CA ARG A 210 -0.55 -3.95 29.37
C ARG A 210 -1.77 -3.70 28.48
N HIS A 211 -1.94 -2.48 27.98
CA HIS A 211 -3.05 -2.16 27.08
C HIS A 211 -2.89 -2.85 25.72
N TYR A 212 -1.68 -2.86 25.15
CA TYR A 212 -1.39 -3.46 23.85
C TYR A 212 -1.45 -4.99 23.87
N GLU A 213 -1.03 -5.63 24.97
CA GLU A 213 -1.23 -7.06 25.23
C GLU A 213 -2.72 -7.41 25.29
N ARG A 214 -3.52 -6.59 26.01
CA ARG A 214 -4.96 -6.82 26.14
C ARG A 214 -5.71 -6.76 24.80
N ILE A 215 -5.29 -5.90 23.88
CA ILE A 215 -5.87 -5.83 22.53
C ILE A 215 -5.15 -6.73 21.52
N GLU A 216 -4.20 -7.55 21.99
CA GLU A 216 -3.39 -8.48 21.19
C GLU A 216 -2.67 -7.82 20.01
N SER A 217 -2.33 -6.53 20.14
CA SER A 217 -1.71 -5.74 19.07
C SER A 217 -0.20 -5.93 19.07
N ARG A 218 0.25 -6.98 18.36
CA ARG A 218 1.69 -7.30 18.20
C ARG A 218 2.49 -6.15 17.58
N ARG A 219 1.88 -5.39 16.66
CA ARG A 219 2.51 -4.21 16.04
C ARG A 219 2.80 -3.10 17.06
N LEU A 220 1.84 -2.80 17.93
CA LEU A 220 2.01 -1.75 18.94
C LEU A 220 2.92 -2.20 20.09
N LEU A 221 2.93 -3.50 20.40
CA LEU A 221 3.92 -4.08 21.31
C LEU A 221 5.34 -3.96 20.75
N ALA A 222 5.53 -4.29 19.47
CA ALA A 222 6.82 -4.13 18.80
C ALA A 222 7.28 -2.66 18.80
N SER A 223 6.39 -1.68 18.60
CA SER A 223 6.78 -0.26 18.70
C SER A 223 7.21 0.17 20.10
N LEU A 224 6.71 -0.48 21.16
CA LEU A 224 7.23 -0.28 22.52
C LEU A 224 8.58 -0.93 22.73
N ASP A 225 8.97 -1.91 21.94
CA ASP A 225 10.28 -2.56 22.03
C ASP A 225 11.29 -1.79 21.15
N ASP A 226 10.86 -1.29 20.00
CA ASP A 226 11.65 -0.40 19.12
C ASP A 226 11.99 0.95 19.78
N GLU A 227 11.08 1.54 20.56
CA GLU A 227 11.42 2.72 21.38
C GLU A 227 12.25 2.38 22.63
N ALA A 228 12.36 1.11 23.03
CA ALA A 228 13.34 0.67 24.05
C ALA A 228 14.73 0.59 23.42
N ALA A 229 14.73 0.39 22.10
CA ALA A 229 15.84 0.55 21.18
C ALA A 229 15.92 1.98 20.60
N ALA A 230 15.49 3.02 21.34
CA ALA A 230 16.25 4.27 21.26
C ALA A 230 17.69 3.86 21.61
N PRO A 231 18.68 4.09 20.73
CA PRO A 231 19.94 3.37 20.81
C PRO A 231 20.59 3.69 22.15
N ALA A 232 20.56 2.73 23.08
CA ALA A 232 21.82 2.40 23.69
C ALA A 232 22.73 2.12 22.49
N GLU A 233 23.72 2.99 22.28
CA GLU A 233 24.83 2.74 21.38
C GLU A 233 25.52 1.45 21.85
N ASP A 234 24.90 0.30 21.60
CA ASP A 234 25.69 -0.83 21.19
C ASP A 234 26.31 -0.37 19.87
N PRO A 235 27.65 -0.37 19.78
CA PRO A 235 28.32 0.09 18.59
C PRO A 235 27.69 -0.66 17.40
N PRO A 236 27.48 0.00 16.24
CA PRO A 236 27.18 -0.75 15.03
C PRO A 236 28.16 -1.91 14.98
N PRO A 237 27.75 -3.15 14.66
CA PRO A 237 28.70 -4.22 14.46
C PRO A 237 29.76 -3.63 13.56
N ALA A 238 30.98 -3.51 14.11
CA ALA A 238 32.04 -2.73 13.50
C ALA A 238 32.06 -3.11 12.03
N ALA A 239 32.05 -2.13 11.11
CA ALA A 239 32.20 -2.40 9.69
C ALA A 239 33.42 -3.30 9.56
N VAL A 240 33.18 -4.61 9.47
CA VAL A 240 34.21 -5.60 9.26
C VAL A 240 34.58 -5.32 7.83
N ASP A 241 35.81 -4.88 7.58
CA ASP A 241 36.34 -4.75 6.23
C ASP A 241 35.94 -6.01 5.46
N ALA A 242 34.97 -5.86 4.55
CA ALA A 242 34.36 -6.98 3.89
C ALA A 242 35.39 -7.61 2.96
N ALA A 243 35.80 -8.83 3.26
CA ALA A 243 36.78 -9.57 2.48
C ALA A 243 36.05 -10.39 1.43
N TYR A 244 35.72 -9.75 0.31
CA TYR A 244 35.10 -10.40 -0.85
C TYR A 244 36.17 -10.86 -1.85
N GLU A 245 36.16 -12.15 -2.18
CA GLU A 245 37.11 -12.76 -3.13
C GLU A 245 36.39 -13.12 -4.44
N THR A 246 36.87 -12.59 -5.56
CA THR A 246 36.49 -13.11 -6.88
C THR A 246 37.45 -14.24 -7.25
N VAL A 247 36.93 -15.46 -7.30
CA VAL A 247 37.73 -16.69 -7.43
C VAL A 247 37.91 -17.05 -8.90
N LEU A 248 39.09 -16.73 -9.46
CA LEU A 248 39.42 -16.99 -10.87
C LEU A 248 40.35 -18.19 -11.08
N ASP A 249 40.96 -18.71 -10.02
CA ASP A 249 41.95 -19.78 -10.09
C ASP A 249 41.58 -21.00 -9.24
N GLN A 250 42.18 -22.14 -9.60
CA GLN A 250 41.90 -23.42 -8.96
C GLN A 250 42.30 -23.44 -7.49
N ASP A 251 43.38 -22.74 -7.12
CA ASP A 251 43.87 -22.70 -5.74
C ASP A 251 42.86 -21.97 -4.83
N GLY A 252 42.27 -20.87 -5.30
CA GLY A 252 41.19 -20.16 -4.64
C GLY A 252 39.93 -20.99 -4.50
N PHE A 253 39.53 -21.67 -5.58
CA PHE A 253 38.37 -22.54 -5.54
C PHE A 253 38.54 -23.72 -4.58
N ASP A 254 39.71 -24.36 -4.57
CA ASP A 254 40.00 -25.47 -3.65
C ASP A 254 40.03 -25.02 -2.18
N ARG A 255 40.52 -23.81 -1.90
CA ARG A 255 40.43 -23.19 -0.57
C ARG A 255 38.98 -23.05 -0.13
N TRP A 256 38.13 -22.43 -0.95
CA TRP A 256 36.72 -22.24 -0.64
C TRP A 256 35.97 -23.56 -0.53
N LEU A 257 36.18 -24.50 -1.45
CA LEU A 257 35.57 -25.82 -1.39
C LEU A 257 35.90 -26.55 -0.09
N LYS A 258 37.14 -26.42 0.42
CA LYS A 258 37.51 -26.97 1.72
C LYS A 258 36.78 -26.26 2.85
N THR A 259 36.68 -24.94 2.83
CA THR A 259 35.93 -24.15 3.82
C THR A 259 34.46 -24.57 3.86
N LEU A 260 33.80 -24.62 2.69
CA LEU A 260 32.40 -25.02 2.54
C LEU A 260 32.13 -26.44 3.08
N ARG A 261 33.06 -27.38 2.87
CA ARG A 261 32.95 -28.75 3.41
C ARG A 261 33.00 -28.85 4.93
N HIS A 262 33.51 -27.83 5.63
CA HIS A 262 33.59 -27.81 7.10
C HIS A 262 32.58 -26.86 7.74
N ALA A 263 31.90 -26.01 6.96
CA ALA A 263 30.89 -25.11 7.45
C ALA A 263 29.64 -25.84 7.97
N SER A 264 29.05 -25.31 9.03
CA SER A 264 27.77 -25.78 9.60
C SER A 264 26.57 -25.26 8.80
N LEU A 265 26.68 -24.05 8.27
CA LEU A 265 25.69 -23.38 7.44
C LEU A 265 26.42 -22.66 6.30
N ILE A 266 25.84 -22.70 5.10
CA ILE A 266 26.41 -22.09 3.90
C ILE A 266 25.35 -21.16 3.32
N SER A 267 25.65 -19.87 3.22
CA SER A 267 24.91 -18.96 2.37
C SER A 267 25.26 -19.24 0.92
N VAL A 268 24.26 -19.43 0.06
CA VAL A 268 24.42 -19.73 -1.38
C VAL A 268 23.52 -18.79 -2.15
N ASP A 269 24.05 -18.25 -3.23
CA ASP A 269 23.28 -17.46 -4.20
C ASP A 269 23.81 -17.69 -5.63
N THR A 270 22.95 -17.52 -6.63
CA THR A 270 23.25 -17.80 -8.04
C THR A 270 22.98 -16.61 -8.94
N GLU A 271 23.97 -16.29 -9.76
CA GLU A 271 23.89 -15.21 -10.72
C GLU A 271 23.61 -15.74 -12.12
N THR A 272 22.70 -15.09 -12.84
CA THR A 272 22.09 -15.67 -14.03
C THR A 272 21.79 -14.68 -15.16
N THR A 273 21.51 -15.21 -16.34
CA THR A 273 21.21 -14.41 -17.55
C THR A 273 19.76 -13.90 -17.64
N SER A 274 18.85 -14.37 -16.79
CA SER A 274 17.42 -14.06 -16.89
C SER A 274 16.71 -14.22 -15.56
N LEU A 275 15.63 -13.49 -15.32
CA LEU A 275 14.72 -13.74 -14.19
C LEU A 275 13.79 -14.95 -14.42
N ASP A 276 13.68 -15.44 -15.65
CA ASP A 276 12.91 -16.65 -15.99
C ASP A 276 13.77 -17.88 -15.65
N GLU A 277 13.55 -18.46 -14.48
CA GLU A 277 14.31 -19.62 -13.94
C GLU A 277 14.31 -20.85 -14.86
N MET A 278 13.34 -20.95 -15.80
CA MET A 278 13.29 -22.03 -16.78
C MET A 278 14.23 -21.82 -17.97
N ARG A 279 14.66 -20.57 -18.21
CA ARG A 279 15.55 -20.17 -19.31
C ARG A 279 16.87 -19.57 -18.85
N ALA A 280 16.98 -19.29 -17.55
CA ALA A 280 18.17 -18.75 -16.93
C ALA A 280 19.36 -19.71 -17.09
N GLU A 281 20.45 -19.16 -17.62
CA GLU A 281 21.76 -19.82 -17.60
C GLU A 281 22.56 -19.33 -16.40
N LEU A 282 23.36 -20.23 -15.80
CA LEU A 282 24.18 -19.90 -14.65
C LEU A 282 25.45 -19.18 -15.10
N VAL A 283 25.63 -17.96 -14.60
CA VAL A 283 26.76 -17.07 -14.87
C VAL A 283 27.82 -17.15 -13.77
N GLY A 284 27.39 -17.31 -12.51
CA GLY A 284 28.30 -17.55 -11.39
C GLY A 284 27.55 -17.98 -10.13
N ILE A 285 28.32 -18.33 -9.11
CA ILE A 285 27.78 -18.76 -7.81
C ILE A 285 28.56 -18.08 -6.70
N SER A 286 27.85 -17.57 -5.70
CA SER A 286 28.44 -16.92 -4.54
C SER A 286 28.18 -17.70 -3.26
N PHE A 287 29.10 -17.55 -2.31
CA PHE A 287 29.00 -18.22 -1.01
C PHE A 287 29.49 -17.35 0.13
N SER A 288 28.85 -17.51 1.29
CA SER A 288 29.36 -17.00 2.57
C SER A 288 29.17 -18.04 3.68
N VAL A 289 30.15 -18.16 4.56
CA VAL A 289 30.09 -19.04 5.76
C VAL A 289 30.37 -18.27 7.06
N GLU A 290 30.83 -17.03 6.94
CA GLU A 290 31.23 -16.15 8.03
C GLU A 290 30.87 -14.72 7.61
N ALA A 291 30.21 -13.97 8.50
CA ALA A 291 29.81 -12.59 8.19
C ALA A 291 31.03 -11.71 7.87
N GLY A 292 30.94 -10.94 6.79
CA GLY A 292 32.03 -10.12 6.25
C GLY A 292 33.02 -10.88 5.36
N ARG A 293 32.78 -12.18 5.09
CA ARG A 293 33.64 -13.00 4.21
C ARG A 293 32.80 -13.80 3.23
N ALA A 294 32.92 -13.45 1.95
CA ALA A 294 32.22 -14.12 0.88
C ALA A 294 33.11 -14.30 -0.34
N ALA A 295 32.74 -15.24 -1.19
CA ALA A 295 33.37 -15.42 -2.49
C ALA A 295 32.36 -15.47 -3.60
N TYR A 296 32.75 -14.95 -4.74
CA TYR A 296 32.07 -15.10 -6.00
C TYR A 296 32.92 -15.93 -6.96
N VAL A 297 32.34 -16.99 -7.52
CA VAL A 297 32.97 -17.84 -8.54
C VAL A 297 32.30 -17.55 -9.88
N PRO A 298 32.91 -16.73 -10.76
CA PRO A 298 32.41 -16.52 -12.12
C PRO A 298 32.64 -17.76 -12.99
N LEU A 299 31.64 -18.11 -13.80
CA LEU A 299 31.63 -19.35 -14.61
C LEU A 299 31.32 -19.09 -16.09
N ALA A 300 30.60 -18.02 -16.43
CA ALA A 300 30.16 -17.76 -17.81
C ALA A 300 29.98 -16.27 -18.16
N HIS A 301 30.83 -15.38 -17.62
CA HIS A 301 30.91 -14.00 -18.11
C HIS A 301 31.47 -13.96 -19.54
N ASP A 302 30.89 -13.17 -20.44
CA ASP A 302 31.17 -13.22 -21.89
C ASP A 302 31.50 -11.86 -22.54
N TYR A 303 31.73 -10.81 -21.74
CA TYR A 303 32.05 -9.48 -22.25
C TYR A 303 33.46 -9.38 -22.86
N PRO A 304 33.69 -8.41 -23.78
CA PRO A 304 35.01 -8.22 -24.40
C PRO A 304 36.12 -7.94 -23.37
N GLY A 305 37.14 -8.79 -23.36
CA GLY A 305 38.28 -8.64 -22.45
C GLY A 305 38.06 -9.27 -21.06
N VAL A 306 37.02 -10.10 -20.90
CA VAL A 306 36.80 -10.88 -19.68
C VAL A 306 38.05 -11.71 -19.32
N PRO A 307 38.50 -11.68 -18.05
CA PRO A 307 39.55 -12.56 -17.56
C PRO A 307 39.21 -14.05 -17.72
N ASP A 308 40.23 -14.90 -17.71
CA ASP A 308 40.03 -16.36 -17.68
C ASP A 308 39.23 -16.77 -16.44
N GLN A 309 38.23 -17.63 -16.66
CA GLN A 309 37.34 -18.16 -15.63
C GLN A 309 37.55 -19.67 -15.49
N LEU A 310 37.14 -20.23 -14.36
CA LEU A 310 37.15 -21.68 -14.16
C LEU A 310 36.10 -22.35 -15.05
N ASP A 311 36.39 -23.58 -15.48
CA ASP A 311 35.44 -24.38 -16.25
C ASP A 311 34.17 -24.66 -15.43
N ARG A 312 33.01 -24.28 -15.99
CA ARG A 312 31.72 -24.38 -15.33
C ARG A 312 31.41 -25.81 -14.89
N ASP A 313 31.59 -26.77 -15.78
CA ASP A 313 31.22 -28.17 -15.52
C ASP A 313 32.12 -28.79 -14.45
N MET A 314 33.41 -28.44 -14.43
CA MET A 314 34.35 -28.83 -13.39
C MET A 314 33.96 -28.24 -12.02
N VAL A 315 33.68 -26.94 -11.94
CA VAL A 315 33.29 -26.27 -10.69
C VAL A 315 31.98 -26.86 -10.17
N LEU A 316 30.97 -26.97 -11.03
CA LEU A 316 29.67 -27.55 -10.68
C LEU A 316 29.80 -29.03 -10.28
N GLY A 317 30.64 -29.81 -10.96
CA GLY A 317 30.94 -31.19 -10.60
C GLY A 317 31.56 -31.32 -9.20
N ALA A 318 32.43 -30.38 -8.82
CA ALA A 318 33.06 -30.35 -7.50
C ALA A 318 32.11 -29.87 -6.38
N LEU A 319 31.21 -28.93 -6.68
CA LEU A 319 30.20 -28.41 -5.76
C LEU A 319 28.99 -29.35 -5.60
N LYS A 320 28.64 -30.13 -6.62
CA LYS A 320 27.45 -30.99 -6.64
C LYS A 320 27.31 -31.89 -5.40
N PRO A 321 28.35 -32.63 -4.93
CA PRO A 321 28.23 -33.43 -3.72
C PRO A 321 27.87 -32.63 -2.46
N LEU A 322 28.27 -31.36 -2.39
CA LEU A 322 27.96 -30.46 -1.28
C LEU A 322 26.53 -29.90 -1.40
N LEU A 323 26.15 -29.43 -2.59
CA LEU A 323 24.82 -28.87 -2.86
C LEU A 323 23.71 -29.92 -2.74
N GLU A 324 23.97 -31.17 -3.13
CA GLU A 324 23.00 -32.27 -3.04
C GLU A 324 22.99 -32.99 -1.67
N ASP A 325 23.88 -32.66 -0.74
CA ASP A 325 23.89 -33.27 0.60
C ASP A 325 22.85 -32.61 1.53
N PRO A 326 21.80 -33.34 1.97
CA PRO A 326 20.79 -32.80 2.89
C PRO A 326 21.32 -32.49 4.30
N LYS A 327 22.50 -33.02 4.67
CA LYS A 327 23.14 -32.74 5.97
C LYS A 327 23.96 -31.46 5.96
N ARG A 328 24.23 -30.91 4.78
CA ARG A 328 24.87 -29.61 4.62
C ARG A 328 23.77 -28.59 4.54
N LEU A 329 23.66 -27.77 5.56
CA LEU A 329 22.59 -26.77 5.67
C LEU A 329 22.93 -25.56 4.82
N LYS A 330 21.94 -25.06 4.09
CA LYS A 330 22.03 -23.87 3.25
C LYS A 330 21.05 -22.81 3.73
N VAL A 331 21.48 -21.57 3.60
CA VAL A 331 20.66 -20.37 3.69
C VAL A 331 20.80 -19.58 2.39
N GLY A 332 19.79 -18.82 2.03
CA GLY A 332 19.73 -18.04 0.80
C GLY A 332 18.56 -17.08 0.88
N GLN A 333 18.47 -16.15 -0.06
CA GLN A 333 17.30 -15.31 -0.25
C GLN A 333 16.52 -15.86 -1.45
N ASN A 334 15.26 -16.30 -1.26
CA ASN A 334 14.44 -16.86 -2.36
C ASN A 334 15.09 -18.08 -3.05
N LEU A 335 15.54 -19.06 -2.26
CA LEU A 335 16.23 -20.29 -2.72
C LEU A 335 15.42 -21.17 -3.67
N LYS A 336 14.12 -20.90 -3.83
CA LYS A 336 13.30 -21.51 -4.89
C LYS A 336 13.92 -21.26 -6.27
N TYR A 337 14.39 -20.03 -6.50
CA TYR A 337 15.02 -19.60 -7.75
C TYR A 337 16.33 -20.35 -8.00
N ASP A 338 17.26 -20.31 -7.04
CA ASP A 338 18.57 -20.97 -7.12
C ASP A 338 18.44 -22.47 -7.35
N MET A 339 17.51 -23.11 -6.64
CA MET A 339 17.21 -24.53 -6.83
C MET A 339 16.74 -24.84 -8.25
N SER A 340 15.90 -24.00 -8.85
CA SER A 340 15.44 -24.17 -10.23
C SER A 340 16.59 -23.98 -11.24
N VAL A 341 17.43 -22.96 -11.05
CA VAL A 341 18.59 -22.69 -11.90
C VAL A 341 19.60 -23.84 -11.84
N LEU A 342 19.98 -24.27 -10.63
CA LEU A 342 20.91 -25.40 -10.42
C LEU A 342 20.37 -26.70 -11.04
N ALA A 343 19.05 -26.90 -11.03
CA ALA A 343 18.43 -28.07 -11.66
C ALA A 343 18.53 -28.05 -13.19
N ASN A 344 18.70 -26.89 -13.84
CA ASN A 344 19.00 -26.80 -15.28
C ASN A 344 20.39 -27.37 -15.60
N HIS A 345 21.31 -27.32 -14.63
CA HIS A 345 22.67 -27.87 -14.71
C HIS A 345 22.79 -29.26 -14.04
N GLY A 346 21.66 -29.94 -13.83
CA GLY A 346 21.64 -31.31 -13.31
C GLY A 346 22.04 -31.44 -11.84
N ILE A 347 21.87 -30.38 -11.03
CA ILE A 347 22.12 -30.37 -9.59
C ILE A 347 20.79 -30.26 -8.84
N THR A 348 20.53 -31.17 -7.91
CA THR A 348 19.36 -31.09 -7.02
C THR A 348 19.73 -30.45 -5.69
N LEU A 349 19.51 -29.15 -5.53
CA LEU A 349 19.79 -28.47 -4.25
C LEU A 349 19.00 -29.13 -3.11
N ARG A 350 19.70 -29.57 -2.06
CA ARG A 350 19.13 -30.16 -0.84
C ARG A 350 19.71 -29.49 0.39
N GLY A 351 19.12 -29.77 1.55
CA GLY A 351 19.59 -29.19 2.81
C GLY A 351 19.30 -27.69 2.90
N ILE A 352 18.29 -27.21 2.19
CA ILE A 352 17.74 -25.86 2.38
C ILE A 352 17.16 -25.82 3.79
N ALA A 353 17.82 -25.11 4.69
CA ALA A 353 17.43 -25.02 6.09
C ALA A 353 16.68 -23.71 6.35
N PHE A 354 17.12 -22.64 5.69
CA PHE A 354 16.64 -21.28 5.91
C PHE A 354 16.51 -20.55 4.58
N ASP A 355 15.54 -19.64 4.53
CA ASP A 355 15.37 -18.68 3.43
C ASP A 355 15.01 -17.34 4.05
N THR A 356 15.86 -16.32 3.89
CA THR A 356 15.72 -15.04 4.61
C THR A 356 14.46 -14.27 4.22
N MET A 357 13.96 -14.47 3.00
CA MET A 357 12.67 -13.93 2.57
C MET A 357 11.54 -14.55 3.39
N LEU A 358 11.56 -15.87 3.57
CA LEU A 358 10.56 -16.60 4.35
C LEU A 358 10.71 -16.37 5.84
N GLU A 359 11.94 -16.23 6.36
CA GLU A 359 12.19 -15.84 7.74
C GLU A 359 11.53 -14.49 8.05
N SER A 360 11.79 -13.49 7.21
CA SER A 360 11.18 -12.17 7.37
C SER A 360 9.64 -12.22 7.26
N TYR A 361 9.13 -12.98 6.29
CA TYR A 361 7.70 -13.10 6.06
C TYR A 361 6.95 -13.78 7.20
N VAL A 362 7.49 -14.89 7.72
CA VAL A 362 6.90 -15.59 8.87
C VAL A 362 6.98 -14.74 10.13
N LEU A 363 8.05 -13.97 10.31
CA LEU A 363 8.20 -13.06 11.44
C LEU A 363 7.17 -11.91 11.39
N ASN A 364 6.99 -11.29 10.22
CA ASN A 364 6.05 -10.20 10.03
C ASN A 364 5.58 -10.03 8.56
N ALA A 365 4.56 -10.79 8.16
CA ALA A 365 3.98 -10.73 6.82
C ALA A 365 3.40 -9.35 6.40
N GLY A 366 3.13 -8.46 7.37
CA GLY A 366 2.66 -7.09 7.12
C GLY A 366 3.77 -6.04 7.20
N GLY A 367 5.03 -6.45 7.39
CA GLY A 367 6.18 -5.58 7.65
C GLY A 367 6.72 -4.81 6.45
N GLY A 368 6.04 -4.87 5.30
CA GLY A 368 6.47 -4.26 4.05
C GLY A 368 7.02 -5.27 3.06
N ARG A 369 8.00 -4.85 2.25
CA ARG A 369 8.64 -5.72 1.26
C ARG A 369 9.65 -6.67 1.93
N HIS A 370 9.75 -7.88 1.39
CA HIS A 370 10.64 -8.95 1.85
C HIS A 370 11.80 -9.24 0.88
N ASP A 371 12.08 -8.34 -0.06
CA ASP A 371 13.31 -8.39 -0.87
C ASP A 371 14.54 -8.00 -0.04
N MET A 372 15.71 -8.51 -0.44
CA MET A 372 16.94 -8.39 0.32
C MET A 372 17.34 -6.95 0.59
N ASP A 373 17.21 -6.05 -0.39
CA ASP A 373 17.51 -4.62 -0.23
C ASP A 373 16.70 -4.01 0.92
N SER A 374 15.38 -4.24 0.90
CA SER A 374 14.48 -3.75 1.94
C SER A 374 14.79 -4.37 3.32
N LEU A 375 15.22 -5.64 3.35
CA LEU A 375 15.58 -6.33 4.58
C LEU A 375 16.92 -5.86 5.14
N ALA A 376 17.92 -5.65 4.30
CA ALA A 376 19.24 -5.16 4.67
C ALA A 376 19.15 -3.76 5.27
N GLU A 377 18.39 -2.85 4.66
CA GLU A 377 18.20 -1.50 5.19
C GLU A 377 17.45 -1.55 6.54
N ARG A 378 16.37 -2.33 6.63
CA ARG A 378 15.53 -2.41 7.83
C ARG A 378 16.22 -3.08 9.02
N HIS A 379 16.92 -4.19 8.80
CA HIS A 379 17.42 -5.04 9.88
C HIS A 379 18.91 -4.85 10.14
N LEU A 380 19.69 -4.38 9.16
CA LEU A 380 21.13 -4.20 9.28
C LEU A 380 21.56 -2.73 9.17
N GLY A 381 20.66 -1.82 8.78
CA GLY A 381 21.01 -0.43 8.47
C GLY A 381 21.97 -0.32 7.26
N HIS A 382 22.00 -1.35 6.41
CA HIS A 382 22.94 -1.46 5.28
C HIS A 382 22.23 -1.23 3.96
N LYS A 383 22.85 -0.44 3.07
CA LYS A 383 22.36 -0.26 1.70
C LYS A 383 23.18 -1.13 0.77
N THR A 384 22.52 -2.14 0.20
CA THR A 384 23.08 -3.07 -0.78
C THR A 384 23.35 -2.38 -2.12
N ILE A 385 24.20 -3.00 -2.93
CA ILE A 385 24.41 -2.65 -4.33
C ILE A 385 23.18 -3.11 -5.10
N HIS A 386 22.46 -2.19 -5.76
CA HIS A 386 21.29 -2.59 -6.54
C HIS A 386 21.71 -3.16 -7.89
N PHE A 387 20.99 -4.16 -8.37
CA PHE A 387 21.21 -4.73 -9.71
C PHE A 387 21.19 -3.65 -10.81
N GLU A 388 20.32 -2.64 -10.69
CA GLU A 388 20.25 -1.53 -11.65
C GLU A 388 21.52 -0.65 -11.69
N ASP A 389 22.31 -0.64 -10.62
CA ASP A 389 23.56 0.15 -10.55
C ASP A 389 24.67 -0.50 -11.38
N ILE A 390 24.67 -1.83 -11.49
CA ILE A 390 25.67 -2.60 -12.26
C ILE A 390 25.18 -3.01 -13.65
N ALA A 391 23.87 -3.26 -13.81
CA ALA A 391 23.28 -3.72 -15.07
C ALA A 391 22.63 -2.59 -15.88
N GLY A 392 22.35 -1.44 -15.26
CA GLY A 392 21.57 -0.36 -15.87
C GLY A 392 20.06 -0.63 -15.83
N LYS A 393 19.29 0.13 -16.63
CA LYS A 393 17.81 0.13 -16.60
C LYS A 393 17.16 0.01 -17.98
N GLY A 394 15.94 -0.54 -18.01
CA GLY A 394 15.07 -0.57 -19.18
C GLY A 394 15.58 -1.48 -20.30
N ALA A 395 15.22 -1.18 -21.55
CA ALA A 395 15.54 -2.04 -22.69
C ALA A 395 17.05 -2.17 -23.01
N LYS A 396 17.92 -1.41 -22.33
CA LYS A 396 19.38 -1.48 -22.43
C LYS A 396 20.04 -2.09 -21.20
N GLN A 397 19.25 -2.59 -20.25
CA GLN A 397 19.75 -3.31 -19.10
C GLN A 397 20.54 -4.53 -19.57
N LEU A 398 21.75 -4.69 -19.05
CA LEU A 398 22.64 -5.80 -19.34
C LEU A 398 22.18 -7.05 -18.60
N THR A 399 22.48 -8.22 -19.17
CA THR A 399 22.40 -9.49 -18.46
C THR A 399 23.67 -9.71 -17.65
N PHE A 400 23.61 -10.55 -16.61
CA PHE A 400 24.72 -10.64 -15.63
C PHE A 400 26.05 -11.08 -16.25
N ASP A 401 26.01 -11.92 -17.30
CA ASP A 401 27.14 -12.36 -18.12
C ASP A 401 27.91 -11.22 -18.79
N GLN A 402 27.29 -10.06 -18.96
CA GLN A 402 27.86 -8.89 -19.61
C GLN A 402 28.44 -7.87 -18.62
N ILE A 403 28.29 -8.12 -17.31
CA ILE A 403 28.73 -7.20 -16.26
C ILE A 403 30.23 -7.44 -15.97
N PRO A 404 31.07 -6.38 -15.95
CA PRO A 404 32.48 -6.53 -15.58
C PRO A 404 32.67 -7.22 -14.23
N LEU A 405 33.65 -8.11 -14.12
CA LEU A 405 33.90 -8.90 -12.90
C LEU A 405 34.19 -8.03 -11.66
N GLU A 406 34.76 -6.85 -11.89
CA GLU A 406 35.04 -5.82 -10.87
C GLU A 406 33.77 -5.29 -10.20
N GLN A 407 32.61 -5.41 -10.87
CA GLN A 407 31.30 -5.02 -10.37
C GLN A 407 30.47 -6.24 -9.95
N ALA A 408 30.50 -7.30 -10.77
CA ALA A 408 29.79 -8.54 -10.51
C ALA A 408 30.26 -9.25 -9.23
N GLY A 409 31.59 -9.26 -8.97
CA GLY A 409 32.18 -9.88 -7.80
C GLY A 409 31.69 -9.28 -6.48
N PRO A 410 31.82 -7.96 -6.27
CA PRO A 410 31.29 -7.30 -5.07
C PRO A 410 29.79 -7.45 -4.89
N TYR A 411 28.99 -7.35 -5.95
CA TYR A 411 27.53 -7.54 -5.90
C TYR A 411 27.17 -8.95 -5.42
N ALA A 412 27.63 -9.98 -6.13
CA ALA A 412 27.24 -11.36 -5.82
C ALA A 412 27.79 -11.82 -4.46
N ALA A 413 28.98 -11.37 -4.08
CA ALA A 413 29.56 -11.68 -2.77
C ALA A 413 28.82 -10.94 -1.63
N GLU A 414 28.35 -9.72 -1.88
CA GLU A 414 27.52 -8.99 -0.92
C GLU A 414 26.19 -9.71 -0.70
N ASP A 415 25.51 -10.19 -1.75
CA ASP A 415 24.23 -10.91 -1.64
C ASP A 415 24.34 -12.13 -0.72
N ALA A 416 25.40 -12.94 -0.90
CA ALA A 416 25.66 -14.10 -0.04
C ALA A 416 26.00 -13.69 1.41
N ASP A 417 26.78 -12.62 1.62
CA ASP A 417 27.15 -12.12 2.96
C ASP A 417 25.96 -11.51 3.71
N ILE A 418 25.21 -10.62 3.05
CA ILE A 418 24.04 -9.95 3.60
C ILE A 418 22.95 -10.96 3.94
N THR A 419 22.72 -11.97 3.09
CA THR A 419 21.83 -13.09 3.40
C THR A 419 22.23 -13.78 4.70
N LEU A 420 23.52 -14.09 4.89
CA LEU A 420 23.98 -14.73 6.12
C LEU A 420 23.77 -13.83 7.35
N LYS A 421 24.05 -12.53 7.22
CA LYS A 421 23.83 -11.53 8.28
C LYS A 421 22.35 -11.37 8.62
N LEU A 422 21.47 -11.35 7.62
CA LEU A 422 20.02 -11.31 7.81
C LEU A 422 19.53 -12.53 8.58
N HIS A 423 19.97 -13.73 8.21
CA HIS A 423 19.64 -14.96 8.95
C HIS A 423 20.09 -14.88 10.41
N GLN A 424 21.32 -14.40 10.66
CA GLN A 424 21.85 -14.24 12.03
C GLN A 424 21.02 -13.27 12.88
N VAL A 425 20.28 -12.34 12.27
CA VAL A 425 19.37 -11.41 12.95
C VAL A 425 17.95 -11.97 13.08
N LEU A 426 17.42 -12.57 12.01
CA LEU A 426 16.02 -13.00 11.92
C LEU A 426 15.77 -14.33 12.63
N TRP A 427 16.66 -15.31 12.46
CA TRP A 427 16.47 -16.66 13.03
C TRP A 427 16.38 -16.65 14.56
N PRO A 428 17.24 -15.94 15.32
CA PRO A 428 17.11 -15.89 16.78
C PRO A 428 15.76 -15.32 17.26
N GLN A 429 15.15 -14.41 16.50
CA GLN A 429 13.84 -13.85 16.82
C GLN A 429 12.72 -14.87 16.57
N LEU A 430 12.79 -15.59 15.46
CA LEU A 430 11.85 -16.67 15.15
C LEU A 430 11.97 -17.85 16.11
N GLU A 431 13.19 -18.22 16.50
CA GLU A 431 13.45 -19.35 17.40
C GLU A 431 12.84 -19.12 18.79
N GLN A 432 12.75 -17.87 19.24
CA GLN A 432 12.08 -17.50 20.49
C GLN A 432 10.57 -17.73 20.45
N ILE A 433 9.95 -17.80 19.27
CA ILE A 433 8.52 -17.98 19.09
C ILE A 433 8.26 -19.33 18.43
N ALA A 434 8.12 -20.38 19.24
CA ALA A 434 8.02 -21.77 18.78
C ALA A 434 6.99 -21.98 17.65
N SER A 435 5.82 -21.34 17.71
CA SER A 435 4.81 -21.47 16.66
C SER A 435 5.24 -20.88 15.31
N LEU A 436 6.00 -19.78 15.30
CA LEU A 436 6.53 -19.19 14.07
C LEU A 436 7.69 -20.00 13.51
N ARG A 437 8.59 -20.45 14.39
CA ARG A 437 9.64 -21.39 14.03
C ARG A 437 9.05 -22.62 13.33
N ASP A 438 8.04 -23.24 13.92
CA ASP A 438 7.41 -24.45 13.37
C ASP A 438 6.73 -24.17 12.02
N VAL A 439 6.10 -23.00 11.83
CA VAL A 439 5.57 -22.59 10.51
C VAL A 439 6.69 -22.49 9.48
N LEU A 440 7.81 -21.86 9.81
CA LEU A 440 8.93 -21.75 8.89
C LEU A 440 9.52 -23.12 8.54
N THR A 441 9.84 -23.94 9.54
CA THR A 441 10.62 -25.18 9.35
C THR A 441 9.78 -26.35 8.85
N GLU A 442 8.50 -26.44 9.22
CA GLU A 442 7.63 -27.57 8.86
C GLU A 442 6.72 -27.27 7.68
N ILE A 443 6.48 -26.00 7.35
CA ILE A 443 5.59 -25.59 6.26
C ILE A 443 6.37 -24.85 5.16
N GLU A 444 6.87 -23.64 5.45
CA GLU A 444 7.33 -22.72 4.41
C GLU A 444 8.60 -23.19 3.70
N VAL A 445 9.64 -23.61 4.45
CA VAL A 445 10.90 -24.10 3.87
C VAL A 445 10.71 -25.42 3.11
N PRO A 446 10.02 -26.46 3.63
CA PRO A 446 9.75 -27.67 2.87
C PRO A 446 8.94 -27.42 1.57
N LEU A 447 8.06 -26.42 1.59
CA LEU A 447 7.19 -26.07 0.47
C LEU A 447 7.97 -25.51 -0.72
N LEU A 448 9.14 -24.87 -0.52
CA LEU A 448 10.02 -24.39 -1.61
C LEU A 448 10.28 -25.49 -2.65
N SER A 449 10.69 -26.67 -2.18
CA SER A 449 11.00 -27.82 -3.05
C SER A 449 9.78 -28.31 -3.83
N VAL A 450 8.59 -28.20 -3.25
CA VAL A 450 7.34 -28.60 -3.89
C VAL A 450 6.98 -27.58 -4.96
N LEU A 451 7.05 -26.28 -4.66
CA LEU A 451 6.73 -25.23 -5.61
C LEU A 451 7.67 -25.25 -6.81
N SER A 452 8.99 -25.31 -6.60
CA SER A 452 9.93 -25.41 -7.73
C SER A 452 9.63 -26.64 -8.61
N ARG A 453 9.27 -27.80 -8.04
CA ARG A 453 8.85 -28.96 -8.85
C ARG A 453 7.56 -28.69 -9.64
N ILE A 454 6.56 -28.03 -9.05
CA ILE A 454 5.31 -27.68 -9.72
C ILE A 454 5.59 -26.73 -10.89
N GLU A 455 6.35 -25.66 -10.63
CA GLU A 455 6.70 -24.63 -11.61
C GLU A 455 7.51 -25.22 -12.76
N ARG A 456 8.58 -25.96 -12.45
CA ARG A 456 9.42 -26.62 -13.46
C ARG A 456 8.70 -27.68 -14.26
N THR A 457 7.75 -28.39 -13.66
CA THR A 457 6.90 -29.34 -14.40
C THR A 457 6.01 -28.60 -15.38
N GLY A 458 5.44 -27.47 -14.98
CA GLY A 458 4.52 -26.67 -15.79
C GLY A 458 3.23 -27.40 -16.18
N VAL A 459 2.36 -26.73 -16.93
CA VAL A 459 1.08 -27.26 -17.43
C VAL A 459 1.04 -27.28 -18.95
N ARG A 460 0.61 -28.41 -19.54
CA ARG A 460 0.43 -28.49 -21.00
C ARG A 460 -0.86 -27.80 -21.40
N LEU A 461 -0.77 -26.90 -22.38
CA LEU A 461 -1.93 -26.24 -22.97
C LEU A 461 -2.23 -26.80 -24.36
N ASP A 462 -3.52 -26.85 -24.70
CA ASP A 462 -3.96 -27.11 -26.08
C ASP A 462 -4.10 -25.77 -26.82
N GLY A 463 -3.04 -25.39 -27.52
CA GLY A 463 -3.01 -24.14 -28.29
C GLY A 463 -4.06 -24.08 -29.40
N ALA A 464 -4.41 -25.22 -30.01
CA ALA A 464 -5.42 -25.26 -31.07
C ALA A 464 -6.82 -25.02 -30.51
N MET A 465 -7.11 -25.58 -29.33
CA MET A 465 -8.35 -25.30 -28.61
C MET A 465 -8.45 -23.83 -28.20
N LEU A 466 -7.37 -23.24 -27.67
CA LEU A 466 -7.33 -21.82 -27.29
C LEU A 466 -7.53 -20.90 -28.51
N ALA A 467 -6.88 -21.19 -29.65
CA ALA A 467 -7.08 -20.42 -30.88
C ALA A 467 -8.52 -20.49 -31.39
N ARG A 468 -9.15 -21.68 -31.31
CA ARG A 468 -10.58 -21.87 -31.65
C ARG A 468 -11.48 -21.06 -30.71
N GLN A 469 -11.20 -21.07 -29.41
CA GLN A 469 -11.95 -20.27 -28.43
C GLN A 469 -11.76 -18.77 -28.69
N SER A 470 -10.54 -18.30 -28.95
CA SER A 470 -10.26 -16.90 -29.29
C SER A 470 -11.09 -16.43 -30.50
N THR A 471 -11.19 -17.27 -31.54
CA THR A 471 -12.02 -16.98 -32.73
C THR A 471 -13.52 -16.91 -32.39
N GLN A 472 -14.00 -17.81 -31.52
CA GLN A 472 -15.40 -17.81 -31.06
C GLN A 472 -15.72 -16.58 -30.23
N LEU A 473 -14.82 -16.18 -29.33
CA LEU A 473 -14.94 -14.95 -28.53
C LEU A 473 -14.95 -13.72 -29.42
N ALA A 474 -14.03 -13.62 -30.39
CA ALA A 474 -14.00 -12.52 -31.35
C ALA A 474 -15.32 -12.39 -32.13
N THR A 475 -15.89 -13.52 -32.56
CA THR A 475 -17.18 -13.54 -33.27
C THR A 475 -18.33 -13.04 -32.37
N LYS A 476 -18.35 -13.44 -31.10
CA LYS A 476 -19.36 -12.97 -30.13
C LYS A 476 -19.19 -11.49 -29.81
N MET A 477 -17.96 -11.04 -29.57
CA MET A 477 -17.63 -9.63 -29.33
C MET A 477 -18.07 -8.76 -30.50
N HIS A 478 -17.81 -9.18 -31.73
CA HIS A 478 -18.24 -8.44 -32.91
C HIS A 478 -19.78 -8.32 -33.00
N LYS A 479 -20.52 -9.37 -32.62
CA LYS A 479 -22.00 -9.30 -32.56
C LYS A 479 -22.49 -8.32 -31.50
N LEU A 480 -21.88 -8.32 -30.32
CA LEU A 480 -22.18 -7.36 -29.24
C LEU A 480 -21.85 -5.92 -29.66
N GLU A 481 -20.75 -5.72 -30.38
CA GLU A 481 -20.41 -4.43 -31.00
C GLU A 481 -21.50 -3.94 -31.94
N GLN A 482 -21.95 -4.78 -32.87
CA GLN A 482 -23.03 -4.41 -33.79
C GLN A 482 -24.33 -4.11 -33.04
N GLN A 483 -24.66 -4.88 -31.99
CA GLN A 483 -25.85 -4.61 -31.17
C GLN A 483 -25.74 -3.26 -30.47
N ALA A 484 -24.61 -2.96 -29.84
CA ALA A 484 -24.40 -1.67 -29.18
C ALA A 484 -24.40 -0.49 -30.15
N TYR A 485 -23.85 -0.64 -31.36
CA TYR A 485 -23.92 0.39 -32.40
C TYR A 485 -25.36 0.63 -32.84
N GLY A 486 -26.18 -0.43 -32.91
CA GLY A 486 -27.61 -0.33 -33.14
C GLY A 486 -28.33 0.46 -32.04
N ILE A 487 -27.99 0.24 -30.77
CA ILE A 487 -28.60 0.94 -29.62
C ILE A 487 -28.14 2.41 -29.54
N ALA A 488 -26.85 2.68 -29.76
CA ALA A 488 -26.28 4.03 -29.71
C ALA A 488 -26.58 4.86 -30.97
N GLY A 489 -26.90 4.22 -32.10
CA GLY A 489 -27.16 4.88 -33.38
C GLY A 489 -25.92 5.31 -34.16
N HIS A 490 -24.72 5.11 -33.62
CA HIS A 490 -23.45 5.34 -34.31
C HIS A 490 -22.34 4.40 -33.79
N ASN A 491 -21.23 4.35 -34.52
CA ASN A 491 -20.06 3.57 -34.11
C ASN A 491 -19.28 4.30 -33.02
N PHE A 492 -18.78 3.55 -32.04
CA PHE A 492 -17.91 4.06 -30.98
C PHE A 492 -16.94 2.98 -30.48
N ASN A 493 -15.96 3.39 -29.70
CA ASN A 493 -14.98 2.50 -29.07
C ASN A 493 -15.50 2.03 -27.71
N MET A 494 -15.84 0.75 -27.60
CA MET A 494 -16.30 0.10 -26.35
C MET A 494 -15.23 0.04 -25.24
N GLY A 495 -13.97 0.21 -25.60
CA GLY A 495 -12.87 0.33 -24.65
C GLY A 495 -12.67 1.76 -24.12
N SER A 496 -13.42 2.76 -24.60
CA SER A 496 -13.24 4.17 -24.20
C SER A 496 -14.29 4.61 -23.17
N PRO A 497 -13.92 4.78 -21.88
CA PRO A 497 -14.83 5.30 -20.86
C PRO A 497 -15.44 6.66 -21.21
N LYS A 498 -14.69 7.49 -21.96
CA LYS A 498 -15.13 8.83 -22.37
C LYS A 498 -16.26 8.77 -23.41
N GLN A 499 -16.11 7.94 -24.45
CA GLN A 499 -17.15 7.79 -25.47
C GLN A 499 -18.39 7.10 -24.90
N ILE A 500 -18.21 6.09 -24.04
CA ILE A 500 -19.33 5.46 -23.33
C ILE A 500 -20.05 6.47 -22.44
N GLY A 501 -19.32 7.28 -21.68
CA GLY A 501 -19.90 8.31 -20.83
C GLY A 501 -20.71 9.34 -21.61
N GLN A 502 -20.20 9.77 -22.78
CA GLN A 502 -20.92 10.68 -23.67
C GLN A 502 -22.27 10.07 -24.12
N ILE A 503 -22.25 8.84 -24.63
CA ILE A 503 -23.47 8.16 -25.08
C ILE A 503 -24.46 7.96 -23.93
N PHE A 504 -23.98 7.56 -22.75
CA PHE A 504 -24.84 7.26 -21.61
C PHE A 504 -25.53 8.50 -21.07
N PHE A 505 -24.77 9.57 -20.84
CA PHE A 505 -25.26 10.70 -20.04
C PHE A 505 -25.73 11.88 -20.91
N GLU A 506 -25.19 12.05 -22.12
CA GLU A 506 -25.61 13.14 -23.01
C GLU A 506 -26.71 12.69 -23.98
N GLU A 507 -26.54 11.52 -24.61
CA GLU A 507 -27.45 11.05 -25.67
C GLU A 507 -28.62 10.25 -25.10
N LEU A 508 -28.33 9.18 -24.36
CA LEU A 508 -29.34 8.31 -23.74
C LEU A 508 -29.91 8.89 -22.43
N LYS A 509 -29.27 9.94 -21.88
CA LYS A 509 -29.67 10.64 -20.66
C LYS A 509 -29.94 9.70 -19.48
N LEU A 510 -29.10 8.66 -19.35
CA LEU A 510 -29.13 7.70 -18.25
C LEU A 510 -28.82 8.41 -16.90
N PRO A 511 -29.34 7.88 -15.78
CA PRO A 511 -29.08 8.46 -14.47
C PRO A 511 -27.60 8.34 -14.09
N VAL A 512 -27.03 9.41 -13.53
CA VAL A 512 -25.66 9.40 -12.99
C VAL A 512 -25.69 8.78 -11.59
N ILE A 513 -25.24 7.53 -11.49
CA ILE A 513 -25.20 6.77 -10.24
C ILE A 513 -24.02 7.21 -9.36
N SER A 514 -22.83 7.35 -9.96
CA SER A 514 -21.64 7.82 -9.25
C SER A 514 -20.75 8.66 -10.15
N LYS A 515 -19.83 9.42 -9.55
CA LYS A 515 -18.85 10.25 -10.24
C LYS A 515 -17.45 9.77 -9.89
N THR A 516 -16.56 9.87 -10.88
CA THR A 516 -15.12 9.71 -10.69
C THR A 516 -14.58 10.80 -9.74
N PRO A 517 -13.39 10.62 -9.14
CA PRO A 517 -12.76 11.65 -8.29
C PRO A 517 -12.62 13.02 -8.99
N LYS A 518 -12.55 13.03 -10.32
CA LYS A 518 -12.49 14.24 -11.16
C LYS A 518 -13.86 14.84 -11.50
N GLY A 519 -14.94 14.34 -10.87
CA GLY A 519 -16.30 14.85 -11.01
C GLY A 519 -17.06 14.42 -12.27
N ALA A 520 -16.42 13.71 -13.20
CA ALA A 520 -17.09 13.16 -14.39
C ALA A 520 -17.95 11.94 -14.00
N PRO A 521 -19.14 11.74 -14.62
CA PRO A 521 -19.93 10.53 -14.43
C PRO A 521 -19.10 9.24 -14.65
N SER A 522 -19.23 8.30 -13.73
CA SER A 522 -18.44 7.06 -13.75
C SER A 522 -19.02 6.03 -14.72
N THR A 523 -18.14 5.34 -15.44
CA THR A 523 -18.47 4.16 -16.28
C THR A 523 -17.72 2.91 -15.82
N ALA A 524 -17.44 2.86 -14.51
CA ALA A 524 -16.88 1.71 -13.82
C ALA A 524 -17.83 0.51 -13.86
N GLU A 525 -17.28 -0.69 -13.69
CA GLU A 525 -18.03 -1.95 -13.78
C GLU A 525 -19.26 -2.00 -12.85
N SER A 526 -19.12 -1.54 -11.60
CA SER A 526 -20.23 -1.45 -10.64
C SER A 526 -21.38 -0.54 -11.11
N VAL A 527 -21.05 0.59 -11.74
CA VAL A 527 -22.05 1.52 -12.28
C VAL A 527 -22.76 0.94 -13.50
N LEU A 528 -22.02 0.26 -14.38
CA LEU A 528 -22.62 -0.42 -15.52
C LEU A 528 -23.58 -1.54 -15.06
N GLN A 529 -23.23 -2.24 -13.98
CA GLN A 529 -24.04 -3.33 -13.44
C GLN A 529 -25.35 -2.79 -12.85
N GLU A 530 -25.30 -1.71 -12.08
CA GLU A 530 -26.50 -1.08 -11.54
C GLU A 530 -27.39 -0.50 -12.66
N LEU A 531 -26.81 0.12 -13.69
CA LEU A 531 -27.58 0.57 -14.85
C LEU A 531 -28.22 -0.60 -15.63
N ALA A 532 -27.52 -1.74 -15.73
CA ALA A 532 -28.07 -2.94 -16.34
C ALA A 532 -29.23 -3.54 -15.52
N GLU A 533 -29.12 -3.54 -14.18
CA GLU A 533 -30.20 -3.96 -13.27
C GLU A 533 -31.43 -3.06 -13.35
N GLN A 534 -31.23 -1.78 -13.63
CA GLN A 534 -32.31 -0.81 -13.93
C GLN A 534 -32.98 -1.03 -15.30
N GLY A 535 -32.52 -2.02 -16.08
CA GLY A 535 -33.12 -2.44 -17.34
C GLY A 535 -32.55 -1.74 -18.59
N HIS A 536 -31.41 -1.06 -18.48
CA HIS A 536 -30.77 -0.42 -19.63
C HIS A 536 -29.96 -1.43 -20.45
N GLU A 537 -30.33 -1.59 -21.72
CA GLU A 537 -29.75 -2.61 -22.61
C GLU A 537 -28.27 -2.36 -22.97
N LEU A 538 -27.88 -1.11 -23.24
CA LEU A 538 -26.51 -0.78 -23.64
C LEU A 538 -25.44 -1.09 -22.56
N PRO A 539 -25.64 -0.73 -21.27
CA PRO A 539 -24.77 -1.17 -20.18
C PRO A 539 -24.59 -2.69 -20.11
N GLN A 540 -25.65 -3.47 -20.28
CA GLN A 540 -25.59 -4.93 -20.26
C GLN A 540 -24.71 -5.48 -21.40
N VAL A 541 -24.90 -4.97 -22.62
CA VAL A 541 -24.10 -5.36 -23.79
C VAL A 541 -22.62 -4.99 -23.60
N ILE A 542 -22.33 -3.82 -23.03
CA ILE A 542 -20.95 -3.37 -22.76
C ILE A 542 -20.29 -4.24 -21.69
N LEU A 543 -20.99 -4.60 -20.63
CA LEU A 543 -20.46 -5.51 -19.59
C LEU A 543 -20.10 -6.87 -20.19
N GLU A 544 -21.00 -7.46 -20.98
CA GLU A 544 -20.73 -8.74 -21.63
C GLU A 544 -19.53 -8.63 -22.60
N HIS A 545 -19.47 -7.58 -23.41
CA HIS A 545 -18.33 -7.35 -24.31
C HIS A 545 -17.02 -7.22 -23.55
N ARG A 546 -16.97 -6.41 -22.47
CA ARG A 546 -15.77 -6.25 -21.63
C ARG A 546 -15.33 -7.55 -20.97
N GLY A 547 -16.28 -8.35 -20.48
CA GLY A 547 -16.00 -9.67 -19.92
C GLY A 547 -15.36 -10.61 -20.95
N LEU A 548 -15.92 -10.69 -22.16
CA LEU A 548 -15.36 -11.49 -23.24
C LEU A 548 -14.00 -10.94 -23.73
N ALA A 549 -13.85 -9.62 -23.81
CA ALA A 549 -12.60 -8.96 -24.19
C ALA A 549 -11.47 -9.30 -23.22
N LYS A 550 -11.73 -9.22 -21.91
CA LYS A 550 -10.79 -9.61 -20.84
C LYS A 550 -10.43 -11.09 -20.95
N LEU A 551 -11.44 -11.96 -21.11
CA LEU A 551 -11.20 -13.40 -21.26
C LEU A 551 -10.29 -13.71 -22.48
N LYS A 552 -10.52 -13.00 -23.58
CA LYS A 552 -9.77 -13.15 -24.83
C LYS A 552 -8.33 -12.67 -24.68
N SER A 553 -8.15 -11.42 -24.24
CA SER A 553 -6.83 -10.77 -24.16
C SER A 553 -5.95 -11.40 -23.09
N THR A 554 -6.53 -11.74 -21.93
CA THR A 554 -5.76 -12.23 -20.78
C THR A 554 -5.44 -13.71 -20.89
N TYR A 555 -6.36 -14.53 -21.43
CA TYR A 555 -6.17 -15.99 -21.44
C TYR A 555 -5.97 -16.55 -22.85
N THR A 556 -6.96 -16.42 -23.74
CA THR A 556 -6.93 -17.18 -25.00
C THR A 556 -5.84 -16.72 -25.95
N ASP A 557 -5.49 -15.43 -25.92
CA ASP A 557 -4.43 -14.86 -26.75
C ASP A 557 -3.07 -14.93 -26.07
N LYS A 558 -3.00 -14.61 -24.77
CA LYS A 558 -1.73 -14.47 -24.06
C LYS A 558 -1.10 -15.81 -23.61
N LEU A 559 -1.90 -16.75 -23.11
CA LEU A 559 -1.35 -18.02 -22.59
C LEU A 559 -0.54 -18.81 -23.64
N PRO A 560 -0.97 -18.90 -24.92
CA PRO A 560 -0.17 -19.55 -25.95
C PRO A 560 1.20 -18.90 -26.17
N GLU A 561 1.32 -17.58 -26.02
CA GLU A 561 2.59 -16.85 -26.17
C GLU A 561 3.56 -17.11 -25.02
N LEU A 562 3.04 -17.47 -23.84
CA LEU A 562 3.83 -17.75 -22.63
C LEU A 562 4.30 -19.20 -22.55
N VAL A 563 3.89 -20.07 -23.48
CA VAL A 563 4.36 -21.46 -23.51
C VAL A 563 5.87 -21.48 -23.77
N ASN A 564 6.61 -22.14 -22.88
CA ASN A 564 8.03 -22.36 -23.07
C ASN A 564 8.27 -23.29 -24.27
N ALA A 565 9.13 -22.87 -25.20
CA ALA A 565 9.36 -23.57 -26.46
C ALA A 565 10.07 -24.92 -26.29
N GLU A 566 10.90 -25.06 -25.26
CA GLU A 566 11.67 -26.29 -25.01
C GLU A 566 10.81 -27.36 -24.35
N THR A 567 10.02 -26.98 -23.36
CA THR A 567 9.17 -27.92 -22.62
C THR A 567 7.82 -28.15 -23.30
N GLY A 568 7.36 -27.20 -24.12
CA GLY A 568 6.01 -27.16 -24.68
C GLY A 568 4.93 -26.94 -23.60
N ARG A 569 5.28 -26.34 -22.46
CA ARG A 569 4.41 -26.15 -21.29
C ARG A 569 4.45 -24.71 -20.81
N LEU A 570 3.40 -24.32 -20.11
CA LEU A 570 3.31 -23.06 -19.40
C LEU A 570 3.89 -23.23 -17.99
N HIS A 571 4.74 -22.30 -17.57
CA HIS A 571 5.36 -22.28 -16.25
C HIS A 571 4.95 -20.98 -15.55
N THR A 572 4.12 -21.08 -14.51
CA THR A 572 3.74 -19.94 -13.66
C THR A 572 4.74 -19.82 -12.52
N SER A 573 4.90 -18.63 -11.96
CA SER A 573 5.65 -18.40 -10.72
C SER A 573 4.70 -18.22 -9.55
N TYR A 574 4.81 -19.09 -8.56
CA TYR A 574 4.13 -19.01 -7.27
C TYR A 574 4.99 -18.25 -6.26
N HIS A 575 4.36 -17.33 -5.53
CA HIS A 575 5.02 -16.51 -4.52
C HIS A 575 4.45 -16.81 -3.13
N GLN A 576 5.33 -17.18 -2.20
CA GLN A 576 4.99 -17.45 -0.80
C GLN A 576 4.88 -16.15 0.02
N ALA A 577 5.84 -15.24 -0.11
CA ALA A 577 5.99 -14.06 0.75
C ALA A 577 5.31 -12.78 0.21
N VAL A 578 4.03 -12.87 -0.21
CA VAL A 578 3.31 -11.71 -0.80
C VAL A 578 2.00 -11.41 -0.06
N ALA A 579 1.08 -12.37 0.02
CA ALA A 579 -0.24 -12.09 0.59
C ALA A 579 -0.16 -12.08 2.12
N ALA A 580 -0.67 -11.04 2.80
CA ALA A 580 -0.67 -10.99 4.28
C ALA A 580 -1.45 -12.15 4.96
N THR A 581 -2.25 -12.91 4.19
CA THR A 581 -3.05 -14.04 4.69
C THR A 581 -2.31 -15.38 4.70
N GLY A 582 -1.08 -15.48 4.18
CA GLY A 582 -0.36 -16.76 4.05
C GLY A 582 -0.72 -17.58 2.81
N ARG A 583 -1.60 -17.08 1.92
CA ARG A 583 -1.96 -17.77 0.68
C ARG A 583 -0.90 -17.53 -0.39
N LEU A 584 -0.61 -18.57 -1.17
CA LEU A 584 0.17 -18.45 -2.40
C LEU A 584 -0.50 -17.46 -3.36
N SER A 585 0.32 -16.66 -4.02
CA SER A 585 -0.07 -15.88 -5.21
C SER A 585 0.64 -16.43 -6.43
N SER A 586 0.19 -16.05 -7.64
CA SER A 586 0.74 -16.53 -8.91
C SER A 586 0.94 -15.39 -9.89
N SER A 587 2.04 -15.40 -10.63
CA SER A 587 2.33 -14.48 -11.73
C SER A 587 2.81 -15.23 -12.98
N ASP A 588 2.79 -14.52 -14.10
CA ASP A 588 3.37 -14.93 -15.40
C ASP A 588 3.00 -16.35 -15.86
N PRO A 589 1.70 -16.71 -15.90
CA PRO A 589 0.52 -15.85 -15.72
C PRO A 589 -0.10 -15.99 -14.33
N ASN A 590 -0.87 -14.99 -13.91
CA ASN A 590 -1.67 -15.08 -12.69
C ASN A 590 -2.90 -15.99 -12.92
N LEU A 591 -2.87 -17.18 -12.31
CA LEU A 591 -3.93 -18.19 -12.41
C LEU A 591 -5.13 -17.97 -11.47
N GLN A 592 -5.08 -16.97 -10.59
CA GLN A 592 -6.14 -16.66 -9.62
C GLN A 592 -7.17 -15.65 -10.15
N ASN A 593 -6.79 -14.88 -11.19
CA ASN A 593 -7.70 -14.03 -11.95
C ASN A 593 -8.58 -14.86 -12.86
#